data_AF-A0A0B4BFZ0-F1
#
_entry.id   AF-A0A0B4BFZ0-F1
#
_cell.length_a   1.000
_cell.length_b   1.000
_cell.length_c   1.000
_cell.angle_alpha   90.00
_cell.angle_beta   90.00
_cell.angle_gamma   90.00
#
_symmetry.space_group_name_H-M   'P 1'
#
loop_
_entity.id
_entity.type
_entity.pdbx_description
1 polymer ?
#
loop_
_entity_poly.entity_id
_entity_poly.type
_entity_poly.pdbx_seq_one_letter_code
_entity_poly.pdbx_strand_id
1 'polypeptide(L)'
;MTTQAELKKHAELFDRMAAAVGLDLEQDAVEGNLRFDEIAEAVLRCTRCGGVGACQKWLAEGPRPGADAPDFCRNRDLLAYLNEQHG
;
A
#
# COMPACT_ATOMS: atom_id res chain seq x y z
N MET A 1 -11.28 -16.17 -8.74
CA MET A 1 -10.47 -16.59 -7.57
C MET A 1 -9.15 -15.86 -7.65
N THR A 2 -8.73 -15.16 -6.61
CA THR A 2 -7.41 -14.52 -6.57
C THR A 2 -6.35 -15.61 -6.38
N THR A 3 -5.33 -15.65 -7.25
CA THR A 3 -4.26 -16.65 -7.14
C THR A 3 -3.19 -16.20 -6.14
N GLN A 4 -2.38 -17.14 -5.66
CA GLN A 4 -1.24 -16.83 -4.79
C GLN A 4 -0.23 -15.89 -5.47
N ALA A 5 -0.02 -16.04 -6.79
CA ALA A 5 0.86 -15.17 -7.56
C ALA A 5 0.34 -13.71 -7.62
N GLU A 6 -0.97 -13.53 -7.82
CA GLU A 6 -1.60 -12.22 -7.81
C GLU A 6 -1.54 -11.56 -6.43
N LEU A 7 -1.76 -12.34 -5.37
CA LEU A 7 -1.60 -11.88 -3.99
C LEU A 7 -0.17 -11.38 -3.72
N LYS A 8 0.84 -12.19 -4.07
CA LYS A 8 2.25 -11.82 -3.88
C LYS A 8 2.59 -10.53 -4.63
N LYS A 9 2.19 -10.43 -5.89
CA LYS A 9 2.39 -9.22 -6.70
C LYS A 9 1.77 -7.98 -6.05
N HIS A 10 0.55 -8.08 -5.54
CA HIS A 10 -0.11 -6.95 -4.90
C HIS A 10 0.45 -6.62 -3.52
N ALA A 11 0.97 -7.61 -2.79
CA ALA A 11 1.71 -7.37 -1.55
C ALA A 11 2.97 -6.54 -1.83
N GLU A 12 3.76 -6.94 -2.83
CA GLU A 12 4.97 -6.20 -3.25
C GLU A 12 4.64 -4.78 -3.75
N LEU A 13 3.55 -4.61 -4.50
CA LEU A 13 3.12 -3.27 -4.96
C LEU A 13 2.60 -2.41 -3.82
N PHE A 14 1.85 -2.99 -2.87
CA PHE A 14 1.30 -2.27 -1.74
C PHE A 14 2.37 -1.83 -0.76
N ASP A 15 3.34 -2.70 -0.49
CA ASP A 15 4.53 -2.39 0.31
C ASP A 15 5.33 -1.22 -0.28
N ARG A 16 5.63 -1.27 -1.58
CA ARG A 16 6.29 -0.17 -2.29
C ARG A 16 5.48 1.12 -2.31
N MET A 17 4.15 1.03 -2.38
CA MET A 17 3.25 2.18 -2.29
C MET A 17 3.32 2.80 -0.90
N ALA A 18 3.33 2.01 0.17
CA ALA A 18 3.50 2.49 1.53
C ALA A 18 4.85 3.19 1.70
N ALA A 19 5.95 2.56 1.28
CA ALA A 19 7.28 3.15 1.33
C ALA A 19 7.37 4.47 0.55
N ALA A 20 6.72 4.55 -0.62
CA ALA A 20 6.66 5.77 -1.43
C ALA A 20 5.95 6.93 -0.73
N VAL A 21 4.92 6.65 0.06
CA VAL A 21 4.21 7.66 0.86
C VAL A 21 4.87 7.94 2.22
N GLY A 22 6.02 7.33 2.50
CA GLY A 22 6.78 7.54 3.74
C GLY A 22 6.42 6.61 4.89
N LEU A 23 5.64 5.55 4.63
CA LEU A 23 5.24 4.55 5.62
C LEU A 23 6.09 3.30 5.55
N ASP A 24 6.31 2.68 6.72
CA ASP A 24 6.92 1.37 6.83
C ASP A 24 5.93 0.42 7.50
N LEU A 25 5.25 -0.39 6.69
CA LEU A 25 4.21 -1.31 7.17
C LEU A 25 4.78 -2.39 8.10
N GLU A 26 6.04 -2.76 7.93
CA GLU A 26 6.69 -3.75 8.79
C GLU A 26 6.96 -3.15 10.17
N GLN A 27 7.46 -1.91 10.23
CA GLN A 27 7.62 -1.20 11.49
C GLN A 27 6.28 -0.97 12.17
N ASP A 28 5.26 -0.50 11.44
CA ASP A 28 3.91 -0.30 11.99
C ASP A 28 3.32 -1.59 12.56
N ALA A 29 3.61 -2.73 11.95
CA ALA A 29 3.20 -4.03 12.47
C ALA A 29 3.94 -4.45 13.74
N VAL A 30 5.24 -4.13 13.83
CA VAL A 30 6.06 -4.40 15.01
C VAL A 30 5.67 -3.48 16.18
N GLU A 31 5.40 -2.21 15.91
CA GLU A 31 4.97 -1.21 16.89
C GLU A 31 3.52 -1.40 17.36
N GLY A 32 2.73 -2.15 16.59
CA GLY A 32 1.32 -2.42 16.90
C GLY A 32 0.36 -1.36 16.39
N ASN A 33 0.83 -0.43 15.54
CA ASN A 33 0.01 0.58 14.86
C ASN A 33 -0.85 -0.05 13.75
N LEU A 34 -0.40 -1.17 13.17
CA LEU A 34 -1.10 -1.88 12.11
C LEU A 34 -1.06 -3.39 12.33
N ARG A 35 -2.19 -4.09 12.24
CA ARG A 35 -2.20 -5.54 12.44
C ARG A 35 -1.89 -6.28 11.12
N PHE A 36 -1.24 -7.44 11.21
CA PHE A 36 -0.91 -8.26 10.03
C PHE A 36 -2.14 -8.70 9.21
N ASP A 37 -3.28 -8.93 9.87
CA ASP A 37 -4.54 -9.24 9.19
C ASP A 37 -5.05 -8.04 8.40
N GLU A 38 -4.88 -6.81 8.90
CA GLU A 38 -5.25 -5.59 8.17
C GLU A 38 -4.38 -5.36 6.94
N ILE A 39 -3.08 -5.70 7.00
CA ILE A 39 -2.19 -5.71 5.82
C ILE A 39 -2.72 -6.71 4.80
N ALA A 40 -3.05 -7.93 5.22
CA ALA A 40 -3.57 -8.96 4.32
C ALA A 40 -4.90 -8.53 3.67
N GLU A 41 -5.79 -7.88 4.42
CA GLU A 41 -7.04 -7.31 3.91
C GLU A 41 -6.80 -6.16 2.93
N ALA A 42 -5.83 -5.29 3.20
CA ALA A 42 -5.43 -4.21 2.30
C ALA A 42 -4.87 -4.75 0.98
N VAL A 43 -4.05 -5.80 1.03
CA VAL A 43 -3.55 -6.49 -0.17
C VAL A 43 -4.71 -7.14 -0.94
N LEU A 44 -5.65 -7.80 -0.26
CA LEU A 44 -6.85 -8.35 -0.90
C LEU A 44 -7.69 -7.26 -1.59
N ARG A 45 -7.87 -6.09 -0.96
CA ARG A 45 -8.50 -4.92 -1.59
C ARG A 45 -7.71 -4.43 -2.79
N CYS A 46 -6.38 -4.40 -2.69
CA CYS A 46 -5.47 -4.02 -3.77
C CYS A 46 -5.61 -4.95 -4.98
N THR A 47 -5.79 -6.27 -4.79
CA THR A 47 -6.01 -7.23 -5.90
C THR A 47 -7.29 -6.98 -6.70
N ARG A 48 -8.23 -6.19 -6.14
CA ARG A 48 -9.47 -5.78 -6.81
C ARG A 48 -9.39 -4.38 -7.40
N CYS A 49 -8.24 -3.71 -7.33
CA CYS A 49 -8.08 -2.39 -7.92
C CYS A 49 -8.06 -2.48 -9.45
N GLY A 50 -8.75 -1.55 -10.12
CA GLY A 50 -8.70 -1.44 -11.59
C GLY A 50 -7.44 -0.74 -12.11
N GLY A 51 -6.53 -0.34 -11.22
CA GLY A 51 -5.46 0.63 -11.48
C GLY A 51 -4.04 0.06 -11.38
N VAL A 52 -3.82 -1.25 -11.54
CA VAL A 52 -2.49 -1.86 -11.38
C VAL A 52 -1.44 -1.23 -12.30
N GLY A 53 -1.78 -0.96 -13.57
CA GLY A 53 -0.85 -0.31 -14.49
C GLY A 53 -0.49 1.12 -14.09
N ALA A 54 -1.46 1.89 -13.57
CA ALA A 54 -1.23 3.23 -13.04
C ALA A 54 -0.37 3.18 -11.77
N CYS A 55 -0.62 2.21 -10.89
CA CYS A 55 0.19 1.95 -9.70
C CYS A 55 1.66 1.69 -10.06
N GLN A 56 1.90 0.76 -10.98
CA GLN A 56 3.25 0.44 -11.43
C GLN A 56 3.95 1.63 -12.08
N LYS A 57 3.23 2.40 -12.91
CA LYS A 57 3.79 3.59 -13.55
C LYS A 57 4.18 4.64 -12.51
N TRP A 58 3.29 4.96 -11.58
CA TRP A 58 3.54 5.92 -10.52
C TRP A 58 4.74 5.49 -9.65
N LEU A 59 4.81 4.22 -9.27
CA LEU A 59 5.96 3.66 -8.53
C LEU A 59 7.27 3.68 -9.33
N ALA A 60 7.20 3.56 -10.67
CA ALA A 60 8.37 3.67 -11.54
C ALA A 60 8.83 5.12 -11.75
N GLU A 61 7.90 6.08 -11.69
CA GLU A 61 8.19 7.52 -11.76
C GLU A 61 8.96 8.02 -10.53
N GLY A 62 8.93 7.28 -9.41
CA GLY A 62 9.68 7.63 -8.21
C GLY A 62 9.10 8.88 -7.53
N PRO A 63 7.93 8.77 -6.87
CA PRO A 63 7.32 9.89 -6.18
C PRO A 63 8.25 10.42 -5.09
N ARG A 64 8.06 11.69 -4.72
CA ARG A 64 8.85 12.29 -3.64
C ARG A 64 8.55 11.54 -2.34
N PRO A 65 9.55 11.40 -1.44
CA PRO A 65 9.30 10.87 -0.10
C PRO A 65 8.18 11.65 0.58
N GLY A 66 7.22 10.94 1.18
CA GLY A 66 6.06 11.55 1.84
C GLY A 66 4.98 12.08 0.88
N ALA A 67 4.99 11.68 -0.39
CA ALA A 67 3.88 11.99 -1.29
C ALA A 67 2.60 11.27 -0.85
N ASP A 68 1.44 11.88 -1.05
CA ASP A 68 0.18 11.19 -0.77
C ASP A 68 -0.08 10.06 -1.77
N ALA A 69 -0.79 9.03 -1.31
CA ALA A 69 -1.28 7.98 -2.19
C ALA A 69 -2.23 8.56 -3.25
N PRO A 70 -2.06 8.17 -4.53
CA PRO A 70 -2.84 8.74 -5.63
C PRO A 70 -4.31 8.33 -5.58
N ASP A 71 -5.20 9.10 -6.22
CA ASP A 71 -6.66 8.88 -6.20
C ASP A 71 -7.12 7.52 -6.74
N PHE A 72 -6.30 6.88 -7.59
CA PHE A 72 -6.61 5.54 -8.09
C PHE A 72 -6.29 4.43 -7.06
N CYS A 73 -5.53 4.73 -6.01
CA CYS A 73 -5.14 3.76 -4.99
C CYS A 73 -6.34 3.42 -4.11
N ARG A 74 -6.74 2.15 -4.12
CA ARG A 74 -7.89 1.69 -3.33
C ARG A 74 -7.65 1.72 -1.82
N ASN A 75 -6.39 1.77 -1.41
CA ASN A 75 -5.96 1.86 -0.01
C ASN A 75 -5.50 3.29 0.35
N ARG A 76 -5.84 4.30 -0.46
CA ARG A 76 -5.44 5.69 -0.20
C ARG A 76 -5.84 6.14 1.21
N ASP A 77 -7.08 5.89 1.62
CA ASP A 77 -7.57 6.29 2.95
C ASP A 77 -6.83 5.58 4.09
N LEU A 78 -6.49 4.29 3.90
CA LEU A 78 -5.71 3.54 4.88
C LEU A 78 -4.29 4.09 5.01
N LEU A 79 -3.64 4.39 3.88
CA LEU A 79 -2.30 4.97 3.87
C LEU A 79 -2.30 6.38 4.46
N ALA A 80 -3.32 7.20 4.17
CA ALA A 80 -3.48 8.52 4.77
C ALA A 80 -3.63 8.40 6.29
N TYR A 81 -4.52 7.53 6.76
CA TYR A 81 -4.72 7.28 8.19
C TYR A 81 -3.42 6.86 8.88
N LEU A 82 -2.68 5.91 8.32
CA LEU A 82 -1.39 5.50 8.88
C LEU A 82 -0.41 6.67 8.92
N ASN A 83 -0.32 7.47 7.85
CA ASN A 83 0.57 8.62 7.78
C ASN A 83 0.24 9.69 8.82
N GLU A 84 -1.04 9.91 9.12
CA GLU A 84 -1.49 10.81 10.19
C GLU A 84 -1.08 10.32 11.59
N GLN A 85 -0.87 9.02 11.80
CA GLN A 85 -0.43 8.45 13.07
C GLN A 85 1.06 8.63 13.32
N HIS A 86 1.85 8.92 12.27
CA HIS A 86 3.29 9.18 12.33
C HIS A 86 3.64 10.68 12.46
N GLY A 87 2.66 11.58 12.41
CA GLY A 87 2.82 13.04 12.50
C GLY A 87 2.69 13.60 13.92
#